data_AF-A0A1J7HVJ4-F1
#
_entry.id   AF-A0A1J7HVJ4-F1
#
_cell.length_a   1.000
_cell.length_b   1.000
_cell.length_c   1.000
_cell.angle_alpha   90.00
_cell.angle_beta   90.00
_cell.angle_gamma   90.00
#
_symmetry.space_group_name_H-M   'P 1'
#
loop_
_entity.id
_entity.type
_entity.pdbx_description
1 polymer ?
#
loop_
_entity_poly.entity_id
_entity_poly.type
_entity_poly.pdbx_seq_one_letter_code
_entity_poly.pdbx_strand_id
1 'polypeptide(L)'
;MEIYNLYDVVSVSEIRSSISSQIRKNTHVTNPKVIDMLLFNGMEELRNVVEHLKQRHYIIGQYVVGGRAFEQEELSIKNQGTSTFLKNFYDTNYF
;
A
#
# COMPACT_ATOMS: atom_id res chain seq x y z
N MET A 1 -2.10 -10.42 -13.05
CA MET A 1 -0.64 -10.40 -13.36
C MET A 1 -0.39 -10.16 -14.82
N GLU A 2 -1.12 -10.82 -15.72
CA GLU A 2 -0.98 -10.70 -17.18
C GLU A 2 -1.42 -9.33 -17.72
N ILE A 3 -2.64 -8.89 -17.40
CA ILE A 3 -3.21 -7.63 -17.89
C ILE A 3 -2.28 -6.43 -17.64
N TYR A 4 -1.59 -6.42 -16.51
CA TYR A 4 -0.74 -5.31 -16.06
C TYR A 4 0.75 -5.57 -16.16
N ASN A 5 1.19 -6.70 -16.73
CA ASN A 5 2.60 -7.10 -16.82
C ASN A 5 3.34 -6.88 -15.48
N LEU A 6 2.91 -7.57 -14.43
CA LEU A 6 3.43 -7.37 -13.07
C LEU A 6 4.47 -8.42 -12.63
N TYR A 7 4.70 -9.45 -13.45
CA TYR A 7 5.59 -10.57 -13.12
C TYR A 7 7.05 -10.17 -12.90
N ASP A 8 7.47 -9.06 -13.48
CA ASP A 8 8.82 -8.48 -13.39
C ASP A 8 9.04 -7.67 -12.11
N VAL A 9 7.97 -7.19 -11.48
CA VAL A 9 8.05 -6.25 -10.34
C VAL A 9 7.60 -6.86 -9.02
N VAL A 10 6.71 -7.85 -9.03
CA VAL A 10 6.12 -8.40 -7.81
C VAL A 10 5.69 -9.86 -7.98
N SER A 11 5.77 -10.63 -6.90
CA SER A 11 5.24 -11.98 -6.82
C SER A 11 3.74 -12.00 -6.45
N VAL A 12 3.04 -13.07 -6.80
CA VAL A 12 1.64 -13.26 -6.42
C VAL A 12 1.47 -13.34 -4.89
N SER A 13 2.47 -13.85 -4.17
CA SER A 13 2.50 -13.86 -2.70
C SER A 13 2.55 -12.44 -2.12
N GLU A 14 3.42 -11.57 -2.65
CA GLU A 14 3.53 -10.19 -2.17
C GLU A 14 2.24 -9.40 -2.41
N ILE A 15 1.58 -9.56 -3.56
CA ILE A 15 0.27 -8.93 -3.80
C ILE A 15 -0.76 -9.42 -2.78
N ARG A 16 -0.85 -10.73 -2.53
CA ARG A 16 -1.80 -11.29 -1.55
C ARG A 16 -1.52 -10.76 -0.14
N SER A 17 -0.26 -10.67 0.25
CA SER A 17 0.15 -10.09 1.54
C SER A 17 -0.21 -8.60 1.62
N SER A 18 0.01 -7.85 0.55
CA SER A 18 -0.33 -6.42 0.45
C SER A 18 -1.83 -6.18 0.63
N ILE A 19 -2.68 -6.90 -0.13
CA ILE A 19 -4.16 -6.83 0.00
C ILE A 19 -4.61 -7.23 1.41
N SER A 20 -4.04 -8.30 1.96
CA SER A 20 -4.35 -8.74 3.31
C SER A 20 -3.99 -7.69 4.37
N SER A 21 -2.89 -6.95 4.18
CA SER A 21 -2.52 -5.85 5.07
C SER A 21 -3.52 -4.69 5.00
N GLN A 22 -4.05 -4.36 3.82
CA GLN A 22 -5.07 -3.31 3.66
C GLN A 22 -6.37 -3.65 4.39
N ILE A 23 -6.79 -4.92 4.33
CA ILE A 23 -7.96 -5.40 5.10
C ILE A 23 -7.65 -5.32 6.60
N ARG A 24 -6.48 -5.80 7.03
CA ARG A 24 -6.08 -5.81 8.44
C ARG A 24 -5.94 -4.41 9.05
N LYS A 25 -5.56 -3.39 8.29
CA LYS A 25 -5.51 -1.99 8.77
C LYS A 25 -6.85 -1.53 9.35
N ASN A 26 -7.95 -2.08 8.86
CA ASN A 26 -9.31 -1.68 9.25
C ASN A 26 -9.97 -2.62 10.28
N THR A 27 -9.25 -3.59 10.85
CA THR A 27 -9.83 -4.57 11.80
C THR A 27 -10.37 -3.96 13.08
N HIS A 28 -9.95 -2.74 13.42
CA HIS A 28 -10.43 -1.99 14.58
C HIS A 28 -11.84 -1.42 14.37
N VAL A 29 -12.36 -1.41 13.14
CA VAL A 29 -13.70 -0.92 12.82
C VAL A 29 -14.74 -1.96 13.23
N THR A 30 -15.63 -1.58 14.14
CA THR A 30 -16.68 -2.46 14.67
C THR A 30 -18.09 -2.12 14.16
N ASN A 31 -18.28 -0.94 13.57
CA ASN A 31 -19.58 -0.51 13.07
C ASN A 31 -19.94 -1.27 11.78
N PRO A 32 -21.02 -2.08 11.75
CA PRO A 32 -21.37 -2.89 10.59
C PRO A 32 -21.60 -2.08 9.32
N LYS A 33 -22.23 -0.90 9.40
CA LYS A 33 -22.47 -0.06 8.22
C LYS A 33 -21.19 0.49 7.61
N VAL A 34 -20.19 0.76 8.45
CA VAL A 34 -18.86 1.20 7.97
C VAL A 34 -18.14 0.01 7.33
N ILE A 35 -18.25 -1.18 7.92
CA ILE A 35 -17.70 -2.42 7.33
C ILE A 35 -18.33 -2.67 5.95
N ASP A 36 -19.65 -2.53 5.82
CA ASP A 36 -20.34 -2.68 4.53
C ASP A 36 -19.82 -1.69 3.48
N MET A 37 -19.61 -0.43 3.86
CA MET A 37 -19.06 0.59 2.95
C MET A 37 -17.61 0.30 2.58
N LEU A 38 -16.80 -0.21 3.49
CA LEU A 38 -15.42 -0.64 3.21
C LEU A 38 -15.39 -1.82 2.23
N LEU A 39 -16.27 -2.80 2.41
CA LEU A 39 -16.42 -3.93 1.49
C LEU A 39 -16.87 -3.45 0.10
N PHE A 40 -17.85 -2.55 0.05
CA PHE A 40 -18.32 -1.95 -1.20
C PHE A 40 -17.17 -1.25 -1.95
N ASN A 41 -16.43 -0.37 -1.27
CA ASN A 41 -15.28 0.31 -1.87
C ASN A 41 -14.20 -0.67 -2.34
N GLY A 42 -13.95 -1.74 -1.58
CA GLY A 42 -13.00 -2.80 -1.98
C GLY A 42 -13.45 -3.57 -3.22
N MET A 43 -14.75 -3.85 -3.35
CA MET A 43 -15.30 -4.52 -4.53
C MET A 43 -15.27 -3.62 -5.77
N GLU A 44 -15.58 -2.33 -5.62
CA GLU A 44 -15.44 -1.36 -6.71
C GLU A 44 -13.99 -1.21 -7.16
N GLU A 45 -13.05 -1.18 -6.21
CA GLU A 45 -11.62 -1.16 -6.53
C GLU A 45 -11.19 -2.41 -7.30
N LEU A 46 -11.64 -3.59 -6.87
CA LEU A 46 -11.37 -4.85 -7.56
C LEU A 46 -11.95 -4.85 -8.99
N ARG A 47 -13.20 -4.41 -9.16
CA ARG A 47 -13.85 -4.27 -10.47
C ARG A 47 -13.03 -3.37 -11.38
N ASN A 48 -12.64 -2.19 -10.90
CA ASN A 48 -11.83 -1.23 -11.66
C ASN A 48 -10.48 -1.81 -12.12
N VAL A 49 -9.86 -2.67 -11.31
CA VAL A 49 -8.61 -3.36 -11.68
C VAL A 49 -8.87 -4.48 -12.69
N VAL A 50 -9.89 -5.32 -12.47
CA VAL A 50 -10.21 -6.45 -13.37
C VAL A 50 -10.65 -5.96 -14.75
N GLU A 51 -11.47 -4.92 -14.81
CA GLU A 51 -11.97 -4.32 -16.05
C GLU A 51 -10.97 -3.37 -16.73
N HIS A 52 -9.73 -3.31 -16.22
CA HIS A 52 -8.67 -2.47 -16.77
C HIS A 52 -9.02 -0.97 -16.83
N LEU A 53 -9.85 -0.51 -15.88
CA LEU A 53 -10.20 0.90 -15.73
C LEU A 53 -9.10 1.71 -15.01
N LYS A 54 -8.13 1.01 -14.40
CA LYS A 54 -6.93 1.60 -13.81
C LYS A 54 -5.68 1.32 -14.63
N GLN A 55 -4.68 2.17 -14.48
CA GLN A 55 -3.39 2.04 -15.16
C GLN A 55 -2.36 1.29 -14.29
N ARG A 56 -1.41 0.59 -14.95
CA ARG A 56 -0.33 -0.18 -14.29
C ARG A 56 0.40 0.61 -13.19
N HIS A 57 0.73 1.87 -13.45
CA HIS A 57 1.48 2.70 -12.50
C HIS A 57 0.79 2.87 -11.14
N TYR A 58 -0.55 2.89 -11.13
CA TYR A 58 -1.35 3.04 -9.93
C TYR A 58 -1.29 1.76 -9.10
N ILE A 59 -1.43 0.61 -9.76
CA ILE A 59 -1.37 -0.70 -9.12
C ILE A 59 0.01 -0.93 -8.49
N ILE A 60 1.07 -0.55 -9.21
CA ILE A 60 2.44 -0.64 -8.71
C ILE A 60 2.62 0.30 -7.51
N GLY A 61 2.25 1.58 -7.62
CA GLY A 61 2.37 2.52 -6.51
C GLY A 61 1.64 2.05 -5.26
N GLN A 62 0.38 1.64 -5.42
CA GLN A 62 -0.50 1.33 -4.30
C GLN A 62 -0.21 -0.02 -3.64
N TYR A 63 0.02 -1.07 -4.43
CA TYR A 63 0.04 -2.44 -3.93
C TYR A 63 1.44 -3.09 -3.94
N VAL A 64 2.41 -2.50 -4.65
CA VAL A 64 3.79 -3.03 -4.76
C VAL A 64 4.80 -2.13 -4.04
N VAL A 65 4.84 -0.85 -4.38
CA VAL A 65 5.83 0.11 -3.87
C VAL A 65 5.46 0.60 -2.48
N GLY A 66 4.18 0.75 -2.16
CA GLY A 66 3.73 1.18 -0.83
C GLY A 66 4.21 0.31 0.34
N GLY A 67 4.66 -0.93 0.10
CA GLY A 67 5.36 -1.76 1.09
C GLY A 67 6.88 -1.58 1.09
N ARG A 68 7.48 -1.39 -0.09
CA ARG A 68 8.94 -1.29 -0.27
C ARG A 68 9.52 0.10 0.02
N ALA A 69 8.72 1.16 -0.09
CA ALA A 69 9.16 2.52 0.24
C ALA A 69 9.52 2.64 1.73
N PHE A 70 8.72 2.02 2.62
CA PHE A 70 9.04 1.95 4.05
C PHE A 70 10.31 1.13 4.32
N GLU A 71 10.51 0.01 3.61
CA GLU A 71 11.71 -0.82 3.76
C GLU A 71 12.99 -0.12 3.25
N GLN A 72 12.93 0.62 2.14
CA GLN A 72 14.09 1.35 1.61
C GLN A 72 14.51 2.53 2.49
N GLU A 73 13.55 3.18 3.16
CA GLU A 73 13.81 4.28 4.09
C GLU A 73 14.46 3.79 5.41
N GLU A 74 14.05 2.60 5.89
CA GLU A 74 14.66 1.89 7.02
C GLU A 74 16.08 1.39 6.73
N LEU A 75 16.33 0.90 5.50
CA LEU A 75 17.61 0.31 5.10
C LEU A 75 18.67 1.34 4.67
N SER A 76 18.32 2.61 4.56
CA SER A 76 19.30 3.66 4.22
C SER A 76 20.32 3.80 5.35
N ILE A 77 21.58 3.44 5.06
CA ILE A 77 22.73 3.55 5.98
C ILE A 77 22.87 4.98 6.56
N LYS A 78 22.36 5.99 5.85
CA LYS A 78 22.33 7.40 6.25
C LYS A 78 21.43 7.68 7.46
N ASN A 79 20.53 6.76 7.79
CA ASN A 79 19.44 6.92 8.75
C ASN A 79 19.57 6.01 9.99
N GLN A 80 20.65 5.23 10.10
CA GLN A 80 20.92 4.42 11.28
C GLN A 80 21.24 5.31 12.49
N GLY A 81 20.38 5.26 13.51
CA GLY A 81 20.58 5.94 14.80
C GLY A 81 20.00 7.35 14.90
N THR A 82 19.46 7.93 13.82
CA THR A 82 18.75 9.22 13.87
C THR A 82 17.29 9.04 14.26
N SER A 83 16.84 9.80 15.26
CA SER A 83 15.44 9.74 15.73
C SER A 83 14.47 10.20 14.66
N THR A 84 13.26 9.66 14.68
CA THR A 84 12.16 10.04 13.77
C THR A 84 11.88 11.54 13.84
N PHE A 85 11.94 12.11 15.05
CA PHE A 85 11.84 13.55 15.26
C PHE A 85 12.92 14.34 14.50
N LEU A 86 14.19 13.94 14.61
CA LEU A 86 15.29 14.69 14.01
C LEU A 86 15.25 14.64 12.48
N LYS A 87 14.83 13.52 11.89
CA LYS A 87 14.59 13.40 10.44
C LYS A 87 13.50 14.36 10.00
N ASN A 88 12.35 14.29 10.65
CA ASN A 88 11.20 15.14 10.33
C ASN A 88 11.51 16.63 10.53
N PHE A 89 12.31 16.98 11.56
CA PHE A 89 12.75 18.34 11.85
C PHE A 89 13.53 18.97 10.70
N TYR A 90 14.37 18.20 10.01
CA TYR A 90 15.13 18.69 8.86
C TYR A 90 14.31 18.73 7.56
N ASP A 91 13.27 17.89 7.44
CA ASP A 91 12.50 17.76 6.21
C ASP A 91 11.36 18.79 6.11
N THR A 92 10.60 19.01 7.18
CA THR A 92 9.40 19.86 7.16
C THR A 92 9.07 20.41 8.54
N ASN A 93 8.21 21.42 8.62
CA ASN A 93 7.72 21.98 9.90
C ASN A 93 6.33 21.42 10.30
N TYR A 94 5.89 20.35 9.65
CA TYR A 94 4.62 19.66 9.93
C TYR A 94 4.91 18.22 10.35
N PHE A 95 5.15 18.01 11.65
CA PHE A 95 5.43 16.70 12.25
C PHE A 95 4.63 16.46 13.52
#